data_AF-A0A915Y4D2-F1
#
_entry.id   AF-A0A915Y4D2-F1
#
_cell.length_a   1.000
_cell.length_b   1.000
_cell.length_c   1.000
_cell.angle_alpha   90.00
_cell.angle_beta   90.00
_cell.angle_gamma   90.00
#
_symmetry.space_group_name_H-M   'P 1'
#
loop_
_entity.id
_entity.type
_entity.pdbx_description
1 polymer ?
#
loop_
_entity_poly.entity_id
_entity_poly.type
_entity_poly.pdbx_seq_one_letter_code
_entity_poly.pdbx_strand_id
1 'polypeptide(L)'
;MAASLSFDLDALNQRFEGAHPRDILAWAVTEIPQGLVQTSAFNVDDMVITDLLYRDLCPQPPVPVLFLDTLHHFAETLAFVQQAQEKYGLDLHTYKTPDVDSRESLCCPLWRQALGNQC
;
A
#
# COMPACT_ATOMS: atom_id res chain seq x y z
N MET A 1 -21.11 -5.68 -14.72
CA MET A 1 -21.36 -6.70 -13.67
C MET A 1 -20.04 -7.35 -13.36
N ALA A 2 -19.48 -7.12 -12.16
CA ALA A 2 -18.28 -7.83 -11.73
C ALA A 2 -18.65 -9.30 -11.52
N ALA A 3 -17.95 -10.20 -12.21
CA ALA A 3 -18.06 -11.62 -11.91
C ALA A 3 -17.61 -11.83 -10.45
N SER A 4 -18.37 -12.56 -9.65
CA SER A 4 -17.95 -12.95 -8.31
C SER A 4 -16.81 -13.97 -8.46
N LEU A 5 -15.57 -13.53 -8.27
CA LEU A 5 -14.43 -14.41 -8.10
C LEU A 5 -14.66 -15.21 -6.80
N SER A 6 -14.77 -16.53 -6.92
CA SER A 6 -14.82 -17.43 -5.76
C SER A 6 -13.56 -18.27 -5.74
N PHE A 7 -12.71 -18.02 -4.75
CA PHE A 7 -11.49 -18.78 -4.53
C PHE A 7 -11.69 -19.81 -3.43
N ASP A 8 -11.11 -21.00 -3.59
CA ASP A 8 -10.95 -21.96 -2.50
C ASP A 8 -9.76 -21.52 -1.63
N LEU A 9 -10.06 -20.84 -0.54
CA LEU A 9 -9.05 -20.26 0.34
C LEU A 9 -8.22 -21.34 1.06
N ASP A 10 -8.80 -22.49 1.38
CA ASP A 10 -8.08 -23.56 2.08
C ASP A 10 -7.04 -24.19 1.16
N ALA A 11 -7.42 -24.46 -0.10
CA ALA A 11 -6.50 -24.97 -1.11
C ALA A 11 -5.39 -23.95 -1.45
N LEU A 12 -5.73 -22.66 -1.55
CA LEU A 12 -4.74 -21.61 -1.82
C LEU A 12 -3.77 -21.41 -0.66
N ASN A 13 -4.25 -21.39 0.58
CA ASN A 13 -3.41 -21.29 1.77
C ASN A 13 -2.42 -22.46 1.82
N GLN A 14 -2.90 -23.69 1.60
CA GLN A 14 -2.04 -24.87 1.58
C GLN A 14 -0.99 -24.81 0.46
N ARG A 15 -1.36 -24.29 -0.72
CA ARG A 15 -0.44 -24.11 -1.85
C ARG A 15 0.63 -23.05 -1.55
N PHE A 16 0.28 -21.95 -0.90
CA PHE A 16 1.17 -20.80 -0.74
C PHE A 16 2.00 -20.78 0.54
N GLU A 17 1.72 -21.66 1.50
CA GLU A 17 2.47 -21.79 2.77
C GLU A 17 4.00 -21.84 2.59
N GLY A 18 4.47 -22.54 1.56
CA GLY A 18 5.90 -22.65 1.23
C GLY A 18 6.31 -21.98 -0.08
N ALA A 19 5.41 -21.21 -0.71
CA ALA A 19 5.67 -20.61 -2.00
C ALA A 19 6.57 -19.38 -1.87
N HIS A 20 7.37 -19.11 -2.90
CA HIS A 20 8.14 -17.88 -2.95
C HIS A 20 7.17 -16.68 -3.13
N PRO A 21 7.38 -15.53 -2.46
CA PRO A 21 6.47 -14.37 -2.56
C PRO A 21 6.20 -13.92 -4.00
N ARG A 22 7.22 -13.98 -4.86
CA ARG A 22 7.11 -13.72 -6.31
C ARG A 22 6.02 -14.56 -6.98
N ASP A 23 5.93 -15.86 -6.65
CA ASP A 23 4.97 -16.77 -7.28
C ASP A 23 3.54 -16.48 -6.82
N ILE A 24 3.39 -16.08 -5.55
CA ILE A 24 2.10 -15.63 -4.99
C ILE A 24 1.64 -14.35 -5.69
N LEU A 25 2.54 -13.38 -5.87
CA LEU A 25 2.25 -12.12 -6.55
C LEU A 25 1.94 -12.34 -8.05
N ALA A 26 2.69 -13.21 -8.72
CA ALA A 26 2.43 -13.58 -10.11
C ALA A 26 1.04 -14.22 -10.29
N TRP A 27 0.65 -15.09 -9.35
CA TRP A 27 -0.69 -15.65 -9.30
C TRP A 27 -1.75 -14.58 -9.08
N ALA A 28 -1.56 -13.68 -8.09
CA ALA A 28 -2.51 -12.62 -7.79
C ALA A 28 -2.74 -11.69 -9.00
N VAL A 29 -1.67 -11.29 -9.69
CA VAL A 29 -1.73 -10.48 -10.92
C VAL A 29 -2.56 -11.17 -12.01
N THR A 30 -2.47 -12.49 -12.11
CA THR A 30 -3.16 -13.26 -13.16
C THR A 30 -4.62 -13.52 -12.81
N GLU A 31 -4.90 -13.94 -11.56
CA GLU A 31 -6.22 -14.40 -11.13
C GLU A 31 -7.11 -13.28 -10.58
N ILE A 32 -6.54 -12.12 -10.23
CA ILE A 32 -7.27 -10.95 -9.72
C ILE A 32 -7.09 -9.78 -10.72
N PRO A 33 -7.68 -9.88 -11.92
CA PRO A 33 -7.47 -8.89 -12.99
C PRO A 33 -8.12 -7.54 -12.70
N GLN A 34 -8.98 -7.45 -11.68
CA GLN A 34 -9.65 -6.22 -11.26
C GLN A 34 -9.62 -6.12 -9.73
N GLY A 35 -9.25 -4.95 -9.20
CA GLY A 35 -9.25 -4.66 -7.78
C GLY A 35 -8.02 -5.13 -7.00
N LEU A 36 -7.01 -5.71 -7.67
CA LEU A 36 -5.71 -5.95 -7.04
C LEU A 36 -4.99 -4.62 -6.81
N VAL A 37 -4.63 -4.35 -5.56
CA VAL A 37 -3.89 -3.16 -5.14
C VAL A 37 -2.83 -3.57 -4.11
N GLN A 38 -1.72 -2.83 -4.06
CA GLN A 38 -0.78 -2.90 -2.95
C GLN A 38 -1.09 -1.76 -1.98
N THR A 39 -1.48 -2.06 -0.75
CA THR A 39 -1.45 -1.06 0.33
C THR A 39 -0.05 -1.02 0.92
N SER A 40 0.55 0.17 1.04
CA SER A 40 1.93 0.31 1.51
C SER A 40 2.04 1.46 2.50
N ALA A 41 2.73 1.21 3.62
CA ALA A 41 3.24 2.26 4.50
C ALA A 41 4.71 2.60 4.19
N PHE A 42 5.27 1.97 3.14
CA PHE A 42 6.66 2.07 2.69
C PHE A 42 7.66 1.55 3.73
N ASN A 43 7.29 0.47 4.42
CA ASN A 43 8.23 -0.29 5.24
C ASN A 43 9.19 -1.12 4.38
N VAL A 44 10.21 -1.72 5.02
CA VAL A 44 11.26 -2.48 4.31
C VAL A 44 10.69 -3.67 3.54
N ASP A 45 9.73 -4.38 4.13
CA ASP A 45 9.01 -5.51 3.53
C ASP A 45 8.07 -5.07 2.41
N ASP A 46 7.34 -3.96 2.59
CA ASP A 46 6.52 -3.37 1.52
C ASP A 46 7.35 -3.07 0.28
N MET A 47 8.57 -2.57 0.46
CA MET A 47 9.47 -2.25 -0.65
C MET A 47 9.95 -3.49 -1.40
N VAL A 48 10.05 -4.66 -0.75
CA VAL A 48 10.34 -5.92 -1.43
C VAL A 48 9.18 -6.29 -2.35
N ILE A 49 7.94 -6.16 -1.86
CA ILE A 49 6.73 -6.41 -2.68
C ILE A 49 6.68 -5.43 -3.86
N THR A 50 6.94 -4.14 -3.61
CA THR A 50 7.00 -3.13 -4.68
C THR A 50 8.07 -3.44 -5.71
N ASP A 51 9.27 -3.85 -5.30
CA ASP A 51 10.34 -4.20 -6.23
C ASP A 51 9.96 -5.41 -7.10
N LEU A 52 9.35 -6.44 -6.50
CA LEU A 52 8.83 -7.60 -7.24
C LEU A 52 7.73 -7.19 -8.24
N LEU A 53 6.79 -6.33 -7.85
CA LEU A 53 5.70 -5.90 -8.73
C LEU A 53 6.19 -5.00 -9.87
N TYR A 54 7.07 -4.04 -9.58
CA TYR A 54 7.43 -2.97 -10.52
C TYR A 54 8.74 -3.17 -11.30
N ARG A 55 9.57 -4.16 -10.93
CA ARG A 55 10.80 -4.48 -11.68
C ARG A 55 10.85 -5.89 -12.23
N ASP A 56 10.29 -6.85 -11.51
CA ASP A 56 10.33 -8.26 -11.92
C ASP A 56 9.06 -8.63 -12.72
N LEU A 57 7.88 -8.49 -12.11
CA LEU A 57 6.61 -8.88 -12.73
C LEU A 57 6.09 -7.87 -13.75
N CYS A 58 6.26 -6.57 -13.48
CA CYS A 58 5.91 -5.45 -14.37
C CYS A 58 4.54 -5.59 -15.08
N PRO A 59 3.44 -5.87 -14.34
CA PRO A 59 2.13 -6.09 -14.95
C PRO A 59 1.64 -4.85 -15.70
N GLN A 60 0.78 -5.08 -16.69
CA GLN A 60 0.17 -4.03 -17.51
C GLN A 60 -1.35 -4.19 -17.49
N PRO A 61 -2.11 -3.26 -16.89
CA PRO A 61 -1.67 -2.05 -16.20
C PRO A 61 -0.85 -2.34 -14.92
N PRO A 62 -0.01 -1.39 -14.45
CA PRO A 62 0.71 -1.53 -13.19
C PRO A 62 -0.26 -1.69 -12.01
N VAL A 63 0.15 -2.43 -10.97
CA VAL A 63 -0.68 -2.62 -9.76
C VAL A 63 -0.69 -1.31 -8.95
N PRO A 64 -1.85 -0.69 -8.71
CA PRO A 64 -1.92 0.54 -7.94
C PRO A 64 -1.34 0.39 -6.53
N VAL A 65 -0.55 1.37 -6.10
CA VAL A 65 -0.02 1.44 -4.73
C VAL A 65 -0.83 2.46 -3.96
N LEU A 66 -1.47 2.05 -2.86
CA LEU A 66 -2.25 2.92 -2.00
C LEU A 66 -1.41 3.30 -0.78
N PHE A 67 -1.23 4.60 -0.57
CA PHE A 67 -0.62 5.17 0.61
C PHE A 67 -1.67 5.88 1.46
N LEU A 68 -1.74 5.54 2.75
CA LEU A 68 -2.61 6.23 3.69
C LEU A 68 -1.81 7.34 4.39
N ASP A 69 -2.08 8.59 4.02
CA ASP A 69 -1.53 9.75 4.70
C ASP A 69 -2.34 10.03 5.97
N THR A 70 -1.76 9.64 7.09
CA THR A 70 -2.31 9.84 8.43
C THR A 70 -2.09 11.27 8.95
N LEU A 71 -1.39 12.10 8.18
CA LEU A 71 -0.86 13.42 8.55
C LEU A 71 0.26 13.34 9.61
N HIS A 72 0.44 12.21 10.28
CA HIS A 72 1.39 12.02 11.38
C HIS A 72 2.66 11.25 10.99
N HIS A 73 2.84 10.99 9.70
CA HIS A 73 4.06 10.36 9.18
C HIS A 73 5.29 11.23 9.41
N PHE A 74 6.43 10.60 9.69
CA PHE A 74 7.70 11.29 9.76
C PHE A 74 8.02 11.97 8.42
N ALA A 75 8.69 13.12 8.46
CA ALA A 75 9.07 13.83 7.25
C ALA A 75 9.96 12.95 6.34
N GLU A 76 10.79 12.12 6.96
CA GLU A 76 11.64 11.11 6.32
C GLU A 76 10.81 10.06 5.57
N THR A 77 9.68 9.62 6.16
CA THR A 77 8.75 8.69 5.49
C THR A 77 8.16 9.32 4.25
N LEU A 78 7.69 10.56 4.33
CA LEU A 78 7.11 11.28 3.18
C LEU A 78 8.15 11.52 2.08
N ALA A 79 9.37 11.88 2.44
CA ALA A 79 10.48 12.02 1.49
C ALA A 79 10.83 10.67 0.83
N PHE A 80 10.79 9.58 1.59
CA PHE A 80 11.03 8.24 1.06
C PHE A 80 9.92 7.77 0.11
N VAL A 81 8.65 8.06 0.42
CA VAL A 81 7.50 7.80 -0.47
C VAL A 81 7.72 8.48 -1.83
N GLN A 82 8.11 9.76 -1.82
CA GLN A 82 8.42 10.49 -3.05
C GLN A 82 9.57 9.85 -3.84
N GLN A 83 10.66 9.49 -3.15
CA GLN A 83 11.80 8.81 -3.79
C GLN A 83 11.41 7.46 -4.41
N ALA A 84 10.57 6.69 -3.73
CA ALA A 84 10.07 5.42 -4.24
C ALA A 84 9.15 5.63 -5.46
N GLN A 85 8.26 6.62 -5.42
CA GLN A 85 7.42 6.97 -6.57
C GLN A 85 8.25 7.31 -7.81
N GLU A 86 9.28 8.15 -7.66
CA GLU A 86 10.19 8.52 -8.74
C GLU A 86 11.03 7.33 -9.24
N LYS A 87 11.56 6.51 -8.33
CA LYS A 87 12.44 5.38 -8.64
C LYS A 87 11.74 4.26 -9.42
N TYR A 88 10.48 3.98 -9.10
CA TYR A 88 9.73 2.86 -9.69
C TYR A 88 8.69 3.30 -10.70
N GLY A 89 8.37 4.60 -10.79
CA GLY A 89 7.26 5.09 -11.62
C GLY A 89 5.92 4.57 -11.11
N LEU A 90 5.71 4.61 -9.79
CA LEU A 90 4.53 4.01 -9.14
C LEU A 90 3.23 4.64 -9.59
N ASP A 91 2.20 3.81 -9.80
CA ASP A 91 0.81 4.25 -9.82
C ASP A 91 0.33 4.50 -8.38
N LEU A 92 0.84 5.59 -7.79
CA LEU A 92 0.67 5.91 -6.37
C LEU A 92 -0.60 6.73 -6.13
N HIS A 93 -1.50 6.20 -5.30
CA HIS A 93 -2.69 6.89 -4.83
C HIS A 93 -2.59 7.18 -3.34
N THR A 94 -2.59 8.46 -2.98
CA THR A 94 -2.58 8.88 -1.57
C THR A 94 -4.01 9.14 -1.10
N TYR A 95 -4.39 8.53 0.02
CA TYR A 95 -5.67 8.72 0.69
C TYR A 95 -5.45 9.36 2.05
N LYS A 96 -6.36 10.23 2.45
CA LYS A 96 -6.36 10.87 3.77
C LYS A 96 -7.79 11.01 4.27
N THR A 97 -7.94 11.37 5.55
CA THR A 97 -9.25 11.70 6.13
C THR A 97 -9.86 12.88 5.37
N PRO A 98 -11.14 12.79 4.94
CA PRO A 98 -11.82 13.91 4.28
C PRO A 98 -11.81 15.16 5.17
N ASP A 99 -11.66 16.34 4.56
CA ASP A 99 -11.74 17.64 5.23
C ASP A 99 -10.69 17.89 6.34
N VAL A 100 -9.59 17.12 6.34
CA VAL A 100 -8.48 17.26 7.30
C VAL A 100 -7.16 17.37 6.52
N ASP A 101 -6.43 18.47 6.73
CA ASP A 101 -5.24 18.82 5.93
C ASP A 101 -3.95 18.95 6.76
N SER A 102 -4.06 18.92 8.09
CA SER A 102 -2.92 19.09 8.99
C SER A 102 -3.03 18.21 10.23
N ARG A 103 -1.90 17.93 10.88
CA ARG A 103 -1.86 17.19 12.14
C ARG A 103 -2.73 17.85 13.21
N GLU A 104 -2.64 19.17 13.28
CA GLU A 104 -3.40 20.00 14.22
C GLU A 104 -4.91 19.88 13.98
N SER A 105 -5.34 19.80 12.72
CA SER A 105 -6.75 19.63 12.36
C SER A 105 -7.30 18.24 12.70
N LEU A 106 -6.46 17.20 12.68
CA LEU A 106 -6.83 15.84 13.11
C LEU A 106 -6.77 15.65 14.63
N CYS A 107 -6.04 16.51 15.33
CA CYS A 107 -5.82 16.41 16.77
C CYS A 107 -7.12 16.59 17.58
N CYS A 108 -7.57 15.52 18.23
CA CYS A 108 -8.71 15.54 19.13
C CYS A 108 -8.42 16.46 20.34
N PRO A 109 -9.44 17.19 20.87
CA PRO A 109 -9.27 18.17 21.95
C PRO A 109 -8.53 17.65 23.19
N LEU A 110 -8.68 16.37 23.52
CA LEU A 110 -8.00 15.71 24.64
C LEU A 110 -6.48 15.60 24.43
N TRP A 111 -6.05 15.32 23.20
CA TRP A 111 -4.63 15.18 22.85
C TRP A 111 -3.94 16.54 22.73
N ARG A 112 -4.70 17.58 22.37
CA ARG A 112 -4.23 18.97 22.32
C ARG A 112 -3.70 19.48 23.66
N GLN A 113 -4.30 19.03 24.77
CA GLN A 113 -3.82 19.35 26.13
C GLN A 113 -2.59 18.54 26.55
N ALA A 114 -2.44 17.30 26.06
CA ALA A 114 -1.35 16.40 26.45
C ALA A 114 -0.07 16.59 25.62
N LEU A 115 -0.21 16.86 24.31
CA LEU A 115 0.90 16.93 23.36
C LEU A 115 1.28 18.38 22.98
N GLY A 116 0.46 19.38 23.34
CA GLY A 116 0.72 20.78 22.99
C GLY A 116 0.90 20.96 21.47
N ASN A 117 1.96 21.65 21.06
CA ASN A 117 2.32 21.88 19.64
C ASN A 117 2.94 20.64 18.95
N GLN A 118 2.90 19.47 19.60
CA GLN A 118 3.34 18.19 19.03
C GLN A 118 2.16 17.32 18.56
N CYS A 119 0.93 17.81 18.75
CA CYS A 119 -0.11 17.63 17.75
C CYS A 119 0.22 18.58 16.58
#